data_AF-A0A0J7HZV1-F1
#
_entry.id   AF-A0A0J7HZV1-F1
#
_cell.length_a   1.000
_cell.length_b   1.000
_cell.length_c   1.000
_cell.angle_alpha   90.00
_cell.angle_beta   90.00
_cell.angle_gamma   90.00
#
_symmetry.space_group_name_H-M   'P 1'
#
loop_
_entity.id
_entity.type
_entity.pdbx_description
1 polymer ?
#
loop_
_entity_poly.entity_id
_entity_poly.type
_entity_poly.pdbx_seq_one_letter_code
_entity_poly.pdbx_strand_id
1 'polypeptide(L)' 'METGNCSDENERLYSKKLTPEKVVSILGKHGTKVSIEEAEIILQFMRKIADIAVNQYLYDKTD' A
#
# COMPACT_ATOMS: atom_id res chain seq x y z
N MET A 1 6.14 38.43 -19.71
CA MET A 1 5.50 38.06 -18.45
C MET A 1 5.18 36.58 -18.55
N GLU A 2 5.89 35.80 -17.74
CA GLU A 2 5.56 34.43 -17.37
C GLU A 2 4.10 34.39 -16.90
N THR A 3 3.33 33.36 -17.21
CA THR A 3 3.36 32.13 -16.43
C THR A 3 3.30 30.89 -17.33
N GLY A 4 4.36 30.09 -17.27
CA GLY A 4 4.26 28.67 -17.62
C GLY A 4 3.15 28.04 -16.79
N ASN A 5 2.27 27.30 -17.45
CA ASN A 5 1.20 26.56 -16.79
C ASN A 5 1.84 25.33 -16.12
N CYS A 6 2.42 25.55 -14.94
CA CYS A 6 2.86 24.53 -14.02
C CYS A 6 1.62 24.02 -13.29
N SER A 7 1.15 22.84 -13.67
CA SER A 7 0.41 21.96 -12.78
C SER A 7 0.98 20.56 -12.97
N ASP A 8 2.24 20.49 -12.60
CA ASP A 8 2.91 19.41 -11.88
C ASP A 8 2.13 18.09 -11.73
N GLU A 9 2.64 17.09 -12.44
CA GLU A 9 3.04 15.81 -11.84
C GLU A 9 1.94 14.88 -11.31
N ASN A 10 0.89 14.65 -12.10
CA ASN A 10 -0.05 13.54 -11.87
C ASN A 10 0.54 12.15 -12.18
N GLU A 11 1.87 12.01 -12.15
CA GLU A 11 2.62 10.89 -12.73
C GLU A 11 3.54 10.16 -11.72
N ARG A 12 3.43 10.44 -10.41
CA ARG A 12 4.24 9.76 -9.37
C ARG A 12 3.48 8.83 -8.41
N LEU A 13 2.15 8.76 -8.49
CA LEU A 13 1.32 8.07 -7.49
C LEU A 13 0.58 6.81 -7.99
N TYR A 14 1.07 6.15 -9.05
CA TYR A 14 0.96 4.69 -9.10
C TYR A 14 1.95 4.11 -8.09
N SER A 15 1.73 4.42 -6.81
CA SER A 15 2.40 3.83 -5.66
C SER A 15 2.31 2.32 -5.83
N LYS A 16 3.41 1.69 -6.24
CA LYS A 16 3.52 0.29 -6.67
C LYS A 16 2.59 -0.60 -5.84
N LYS A 17 1.39 -0.84 -6.36
CA LYS A 17 0.34 -1.59 -5.67
C LYS A 17 0.96 -2.91 -5.22
N LEU A 18 0.84 -3.23 -3.93
CA LEU A 18 1.39 -4.47 -3.41
C LEU A 18 0.57 -5.62 -4.01
N THR A 19 1.21 -6.45 -4.83
CA THR A 19 0.62 -7.65 -5.46
C THR A 19 1.07 -8.91 -4.73
N PRO A 20 0.35 -10.04 -4.84
CA PRO A 20 0.76 -11.31 -4.24
C PRO A 20 2.18 -11.73 -4.61
N GLU A 21 2.61 -11.59 -5.87
CA GLU A 21 3.95 -11.94 -6.34
C GLU A 21 5.03 -11.12 -5.62
N LYS A 22 4.71 -9.83 -5.39
CA LYS A 22 5.62 -8.92 -4.69
C LYS A 22 5.70 -9.26 -3.20
N VAL A 23 4.60 -9.70 -2.59
CA VAL A 23 4.57 -10.20 -1.22
C VAL A 23 5.43 -11.46 -1.08
N VAL A 24 5.31 -12.43 -2.00
CA VAL A 24 6.19 -13.61 -2.05
C VAL A 24 7.66 -13.19 -2.11
N SER A 25 8.01 -12.25 -2.99
CA SER A 25 9.39 -11.76 -3.12
C SER A 25 9.90 -11.09 -1.85
N ILE A 26 9.08 -10.24 -1.22
CA ILE A 26 9.47 -9.53 0.01
C ILE A 26 9.66 -10.52 1.15
N LEU A 27 8.70 -11.41 1.40
CA LEU A 27 8.77 -12.39 2.48
C LEU A 27 9.93 -13.37 2.26
N GLY A 28 10.15 -13.80 1.01
CA GLY A 28 11.27 -14.67 0.64
C GLY A 28 12.64 -14.06 0.94
N LYS A 29 12.81 -12.74 0.74
CA LYS A 29 14.05 -12.02 1.10
C LYS A 29 14.34 -12.04 2.60
N HIS A 30 13.31 -12.23 3.43
CA HIS A 30 13.43 -12.30 4.89
C HIS A 30 13.39 -13.75 5.41
N GLY A 31 13.51 -14.74 4.52
CA GLY A 31 13.57 -16.16 4.89
C GLY A 31 12.20 -16.84 5.02
N THR A 32 11.11 -16.15 4.70
CA THR A 32 9.75 -16.71 4.75
C THR A 32 9.27 -17.08 3.36
N LYS A 33 9.22 -18.38 3.05
CA LYS A 33 8.63 -18.87 1.80
C LYS A 33 7.13 -19.05 1.96
N VAL A 34 6.37 -18.50 1.03
CA VAL A 34 4.92 -18.63 0.95
C VAL A 34 4.51 -18.83 -0.51
N SER A 35 3.37 -19.48 -0.74
CA SER A 35 2.74 -19.58 -2.06
C SER A 35 2.09 -18.26 -2.47
N ILE A 36 1.62 -18.18 -3.72
CA ILE A 36 0.87 -17.01 -4.22
C ILE A 36 -0.46 -16.85 -3.47
N GLU A 37 -1.14 -17.97 -3.20
CA GLU A 37 -2.41 -18.00 -2.49
C GLU A 37 -2.23 -17.56 -1.02
N GLU A 38 -1.17 -18.03 -0.35
CA GLU A 38 -0.82 -17.58 1.00
C GLU A 38 -0.47 -16.09 1.02
N ALA A 39 0.30 -15.63 0.03
CA ALA A 39 0.64 -14.22 -0.11
C ALA A 39 -0.58 -13.33 -0.33
N GLU A 40 -1.59 -13.82 -1.06
CA GLU A 40 -2.87 -13.13 -1.23
C GLU A 40 -3.64 -13.02 0.10
N ILE A 41 -3.70 -14.10 0.89
CA ILE A 41 -4.33 -14.08 2.21
C ILE A 41 -3.64 -13.08 3.14
N ILE A 42 -2.29 -13.09 3.17
CA ILE A 42 -1.49 -12.14 3.96
C ILE A 42 -1.77 -10.70 3.52
N LEU A 43 -1.81 -10.46 2.21
CA LEU A 43 -2.10 -9.14 1.64
C LEU A 43 -3.50 -8.65 2.04
N GLN A 44 -4.52 -9.52 1.97
CA GLN A 44 -5.88 -9.19 2.40
C GLN A 44 -5.95 -8.91 3.91
N PHE A 45 -5.24 -9.69 4.73
CA PHE A 45 -5.18 -9.47 6.17
C PHE A 45 -4.55 -8.12 6.52
N MET A 46 -3.43 -7.77 5.89
CA MET A 46 -2.75 -6.49 6.10
C MET A 46 -3.62 -5.29 5.70
N ARG A 47 -4.41 -5.41 4.62
CA ARG A 47 -5.38 -4.37 4.23
C ARG A 47 -6.42 -4.11 5.31
N LYS A 48 -6.98 -5.18 5.90
CA LYS A 48 -7.95 -5.04 7.01
C LYS A 48 -7.35 -4.33 8.21
N ILE A 49 -6.10 -4.65 8.58
CA ILE A 49 -5.40 -3.95 9.68
C ILE A 49 -5.20 -2.48 9.34
N ALA A 50 -4.76 -2.18 8.11
CA ALA A 50 -4.57 -0.80 7.66
C ALA A 50 -5.88 0.00 7.71
N ASP A 51 -6.98 -0.58 7.24
CA ASP A 51 -8.30 0.05 7.28
C ASP A 51 -8.73 0.34 8.72
N ILE A 52 -8.52 -0.60 9.64
CA ILE A 52 -8.80 -0.40 11.08
C ILE A 52 -7.94 0.75 11.64
N ALA A 53 -6.64 0.75 11.38
CA ALA A 53 -5.73 1.77 11.90
C ALA A 53 -6.05 3.17 11.37
N VAL A 54 -6.37 3.28 10.07
CA VAL A 54 -6.79 4.55 9.45
C VAL A 54 -8.12 5.00 10.03
N ASN A 55 -9.10 4.12 10.15
CA ASN A 55 -10.39 4.46 10.76
C ASN A 55 -10.19 4.96 12.18
N GLN A 56 -9.44 4.24 13.02
CA GLN A 56 -9.14 4.66 14.39
C GLN A 56 -8.51 6.06 14.41
N TYR A 57 -7.48 6.30 13.59
CA TYR A 57 -6.82 7.59 13.51
C TYR A 57 -7.75 8.74 13.09
N LEU A 58 -8.70 8.47 12.19
CA LEU A 58 -9.65 9.47 11.72
C LEU A 58 -10.77 9.73 12.74
N TYR A 59 -11.28 8.69 13.41
CA TYR A 59 -12.30 8.85 14.44
C TYR A 59 -11.78 9.59 15.67
N ASP A 60 -10.53 9.32 16.08
CA ASP A 60 -9.90 9.94 17.27
C ASP A 60 -9.61 11.44 17.12
N LYS A 61 -9.76 12.00 15.92
CA LYS A 61 -9.56 13.43 15.63
C LYS A 61 -10.86 14.25 15.57
N THR A 62 -11.99 13.65 15.98
CA THR A 62 -13.31 14.27 15.88
C THR A 62 -13.84 14.79 17.23
N ASP A 63 -12.96 14.98 18.23
CA ASP A 63 -13.24 15.67 19.50
C ASP A 63 -12.40 16.96 19.63
#